data_AF-A0A6G3LDH0-F1
#
_entry.id   AF-A0A6G3LDH0-F1
#
_cell.length_a   1.000
_cell.length_b   1.000
_cell.length_c   1.000
_cell.angle_alpha   90.00
_cell.angle_beta   90.00
_cell.angle_gamma   90.00
#
_symmetry.space_group_name_H-M   'P 1'
#
loop_
_entity.id
_entity.type
_entity.pdbx_description
1 polymer ?
#
loop_
_entity_poly.entity_id
_entity_poly.type
_entity_poly.pdbx_seq_one_letter_code
_entity_poly.pdbx_strand_id
1 'polypeptide(L)' 'MSQNEDRLSLIEEYEINGVKRFKFRDTKTGIIINVSGRDENDAKKRAAQISVLILGEEEGKIANSTDSS' A
#
# COMPACT_ATOMS: atom_id res chain seq x y z
N MET A 1 -0.68 12.36 -8.31
CA MET A 1 -0.64 10.99 -7.77
C MET A 1 0.36 11.01 -6.62
N SER A 2 0.10 10.28 -5.52
CA SER A 2 1.09 10.18 -4.44
C SER A 2 2.24 9.25 -4.86
N GLN A 3 3.47 9.50 -4.40
CA GLN A 3 4.65 8.68 -4.74
C GLN A 3 4.47 7.18 -4.41
N ASN A 4 3.53 6.84 -3.51
CA ASN A 4 3.23 5.46 -3.14
C ASN A 4 2.24 4.79 -4.08
N GLU A 5 1.35 5.53 -4.76
CA GLU A 5 0.50 4.96 -5.81
C GLU A 5 1.34 4.46 -6.99
N ASP A 6 2.43 5.16 -7.32
CA ASP A 6 3.33 4.79 -8.42
C ASP A 6 4.09 3.47 -8.15
N ARG A 7 4.20 3.09 -6.87
CA ARG A 7 4.88 1.85 -6.43
C ARG A 7 3.96 0.63 -6.38
N LEU A 8 2.65 0.83 -6.54
CA LEU A 8 1.66 -0.25 -6.45
C LEU A 8 1.30 -0.76 -7.84
N SER A 9 1.62 -2.03 -8.09
CA SER A 9 1.24 -2.75 -9.31
C SER A 9 0.06 -3.67 -9.01
N LEU A 10 -1.02 -3.56 -9.80
CA LEU A 10 -2.12 -4.51 -9.72
C LEU A 10 -1.61 -5.89 -10.14
N ILE A 11 -1.88 -6.90 -9.33
CA ILE A 11 -1.54 -8.30 -9.64
C ILE A 11 -2.78 -9.16 -9.89
N GLU A 12 -3.91 -8.80 -9.29
CA GLU A 12 -5.14 -9.57 -9.42
C GLU A 12 -6.37 -8.71 -9.08
N GLU A 13 -7.43 -8.84 -9.89
CA GLU A 13 -8.79 -8.44 -9.55
C GLU A 13 -9.65 -9.69 -9.44
N TYR A 14 -10.47 -9.78 -8.39
CA TYR A 14 -11.36 -10.91 -8.15
C TYR A 14 -12.57 -10.49 -7.30
N GLU A 15 -13.56 -11.36 -7.21
CA GLU A 15 -14.80 -11.08 -6.48
C GLU A 15 -15.11 -12.21 -5.49
N ILE A 16 -15.54 -11.86 -4.28
CA ILE A 16 -16.09 -12.83 -3.31
C ILE A 16 -17.40 -12.25 -2.78
N ASN A 17 -18.49 -13.00 -2.94
CA ASN A 17 -19.84 -12.63 -2.48
C ASN A 17 -20.31 -11.25 -2.98
N GLY A 18 -20.10 -10.93 -4.26
CA GLY A 18 -20.50 -9.63 -4.82
C GLY A 18 -19.53 -8.47 -4.51
N VAL A 19 -18.43 -8.72 -3.79
CA VAL A 19 -17.47 -7.68 -3.39
C VAL A 19 -16.18 -7.81 -4.19
N LYS A 20 -15.95 -6.82 -5.07
CA LYS A 20 -14.71 -6.65 -5.82
C LYS A 20 -13.53 -6.40 -4.91
N ARG A 21 -12.44 -7.11 -5.17
CA ARG A 21 -11.17 -7.03 -4.45
C ARG A 21 -10.02 -6.94 -5.44
N PHE A 22 -8.99 -6.22 -5.03
CA PHE A 22 -7.81 -5.92 -5.80
C PHE A 22 -6.61 -6.26 -4.94
N LYS A 23 -5.69 -7.04 -5.48
CA LYS A 23 -4.37 -7.26 -4.89
C LYS A 23 -3.37 -6.37 -5.59
N PHE A 24 -2.66 -5.57 -4.82
CA PHE A 24 -1.54 -4.78 -5.29
C PHE A 24 -0.25 -5.30 -4.69
N ARG A 25 0.81 -5.36 -5.49
CA ARG A 25 2.17 -5.59 -5.01
C ARG A 25 2.88 -4.25 -4.92
N ASP A 26 3.44 -3.94 -3.75
CA ASP A 26 4.42 -2.87 -3.62
C ASP A 26 5.74 -3.35 -4.24
N THR A 27 6.19 -2.66 -5.29
CA THR A 27 7.38 -3.08 -6.06
C THR A 27 8.69 -2.88 -5.29
N LYS A 28 8.72 -2.03 -4.26
CA LYS A 28 9.91 -1.79 -3.45
C LYS A 28 10.06 -2.85 -2.35
N THR A 29 8.97 -3.20 -1.67
CA THR A 29 9.00 -4.09 -0.50
C THR A 29 8.56 -5.51 -0.79
N GLY A 30 7.90 -5.73 -1.92
CA GLY A 30 7.31 -7.02 -2.30
C GLY A 30 6.03 -7.37 -1.55
N ILE A 31 5.56 -6.51 -0.63
CA ILE A 31 4.34 -6.72 0.16
C ILE A 31 3.12 -6.78 -0.76
N ILE A 32 2.20 -7.69 -0.47
CA ILE A 32 0.92 -7.81 -1.16
C ILE A 32 -0.17 -7.20 -0.28
N ILE A 33 -0.84 -6.19 -0.81
CA ILE A 33 -1.95 -5.49 -0.16
C ILE A 33 -3.23 -5.88 -0.86
N ASN A 34 -4.14 -6.50 -0.11
CA ASN A 34 -5.44 -6.94 -0.61
C ASN A 34 -6.54 -6.04 -0.07
N VAL A 35 -7.26 -5.38 -0.96
CA VAL A 35 -8.27 -4.38 -0.60
C VAL A 35 -9.53 -4.56 -1.42
N SER A 36 -10.68 -4.36 -0.78
CA SER A 36 -11.94 -4.16 -1.50
C SER A 36 -12.02 -2.74 -2.07
N GLY A 37 -12.60 -2.59 -3.26
CA GLY A 37 -12.81 -1.29 -3.89
C GLY A 37 -13.95 -1.34 -4.90
N ARG A 38 -14.46 -0.16 -5.27
CA ARG A 38 -15.48 -0.05 -6.34
C ARG A 38 -14.89 -0.29 -7.73
N ASP A 39 -13.67 0.19 -7.91
CA ASP A 39 -12.86 0.07 -9.11
C ASP A 39 -11.37 0.05 -8.72
N GLU A 40 -10.48 -0.18 -9.68
CA GLU A 40 -9.04 -0.24 -9.45
C GLU A 40 -8.50 1.06 -8.84
N ASN A 41 -8.99 2.23 -9.26
CA ASN A 41 -8.49 3.52 -8.78
C ASN A 41 -8.86 3.76 -7.30
N ASP A 42 -10.09 3.45 -6.90
CA ASP A 42 -10.54 3.48 -5.51
C ASP A 42 -9.71 2.52 -4.64
N ALA A 43 -9.48 1.31 -5.14
CA ALA A 43 -8.70 0.31 -4.46
C ALA A 43 -7.22 0.70 -4.33
N LYS A 44 -6.62 1.25 -5.39
CA LYS A 44 -5.21 1.68 -5.41
C LYS A 44 -4.95 2.81 -4.43
N LYS A 45 -5.86 3.78 -4.29
CA LYS A 45 -5.79 4.83 -3.26
C LYS A 45 -5.82 4.27 -1.85
N ARG A 46 -6.71 3.29 -1.58
CA ARG A 46 -6.78 2.62 -0.28
C ARG A 46 -5.50 1.82 0.01
N ALA A 47 -4.98 1.10 -0.98
CA ALA A 47 -3.74 0.35 -0.86
C ALA A 47 -2.54 1.27 -0.59
N ALA A 48 -2.48 2.46 -1.22
CA ALA A 48 -1.44 3.44 -0.96
C ALA A 48 -1.48 3.97 0.49
N GLN A 49 -2.68 4.25 1.02
CA GLN A 49 -2.87 4.63 2.42
C GLN A 49 -2.41 3.54 3.39
N ILE A 50 -2.75 2.28 3.11
CA ILE A 50 -2.29 1.13 3.91
C ILE A 50 -0.77 0.97 3.84
N SER A 51 -0.17 1.11 2.66
CA SER A 51 1.28 1.06 2.48
C SER A 51 1.99 2.13 3.31
N VAL A 52 1.47 3.36 3.34
CA VAL A 52 1.98 4.44 4.21
C VAL A 52 1.86 4.09 5.68
N LEU A 53 0.76 3.49 6.13
CA LEU A 53 0.62 3.11 7.55
C LEU A 53 1.60 2.00 7.95
N ILE A 54 1.85 1.04 7.07
CA ILE A 54 2.77 -0.08 7.33
C ILE A 54 4.23 0.37 7.28
N LEU A 55 4.59 1.20 6.29
CA LEU A 55 5.99 1.58 6.01
C LEU A 55 6.39 2.94 6.59
N GLY A 56 5.41 3.83 6.81
CA GLY A 56 5.63 5.16 7.40
C GLY A 56 6.04 5.12 8.87
N GLU A 57 5.91 3.98 9.55
CA GLU A 57 6.54 3.77 10.86
C GLU A 57 8.07 3.58 10.78
N GLU A 58 8.65 3.29 9.59
CA GLU A 58 10.11 3.15 9.44
C GLU A 58 10.83 4.50 9.33
N GLU A 59 10.24 5.52 8.69
CA GLU A 59 10.89 6.84 8.57
C GLU A 59 10.92 7.60 9.91
N GLY A 60 9.99 7.32 10.84
CA GLY A 60 9.96 7.92 12.17
C GLY A 60 10.94 7.32 13.19
N LYS A 61 11.49 6.13 12.93
CA LYS A 61 12.43 5.46 13.86
C LYS A 61 13.90 5.72 13.57
N ILE A 62 14.26 6.03 12.33
CA ILE A 62 15.67 6.27 11.96
C ILE A 62 16.13 7.65 12.47
N ALA A 63 15.26 8.66 12.44
CA ALA A 63 15.60 10.03 12.84
C ALA A 63 15.89 10.22 14.34
N ASN A 64 15.39 9.34 15.22
CA ASN A 64 15.55 9.47 16.68
C ASN A 64 16.69 8.61 17.26
N SER A 65 17.49 7.93 16.43
CA SER A 65 18.59 7.06 16.89
C SER A 65 19.99 7.66 16.77
N THR A 66 20.11 8.87 16.22
CA THR A 66 21.41 9.52 15.94
C THR A 66 21.71 10.76 16.80
N ASP A 67 20.88 11.09 17.79
CA ASP A 67 21.12 12.22 18.69
C ASP A 67 21.32 11.76 20.15
N SER A 68 22.32 10.90 20.34
CA SER A 68 22.82 10.52 21.66
C SER A 68 24.31 10.22 21.57
N SER A 69 25.14 11.26 21.54
CA SER A 69 26.55 11.26 21.95
C SER A 69 27.05 12.69 22.16
#